data_AF-J2ZEW6-F1
#
_entry.id   AF-J2ZEW6-F1
#
_cell.length_a   1.000
_cell.length_b   1.000
_cell.length_c   1.000
_cell.angle_alpha   90.00
_cell.angle_beta   90.00
_cell.angle_gamma   90.00
#
_symmetry.space_group_name_H-M   'P 1'
#
loop_
_entity.id
_entity.type
_entity.pdbx_description
1 polymer ?
#
loop_
_entity_poly.entity_id
_entity_poly.type
_entity_poly.pdbx_seq_one_letter_code
_entity_poly.pdbx_strand_id
1 'polypeptide(L)'
;MSFRTAVRQSNVLPVATVGAAAWLGLTVLQVVGTMDPLWGGESVGQTAVTGLVGALVIALSIGMLLVFLGELGHSSPKPQTWPPEE
;
A
#
# COMPACT_ATOMS: atom_id res chain seq x y z
N MET A 1 20.25 0.96 18.97
CA MET A 1 18.79 0.89 18.68
C MET A 1 18.62 0.70 17.20
N SER A 2 18.00 -0.40 16.77
CA SER A 2 17.85 -0.72 15.35
C SER A 2 16.68 0.05 14.74
N PHE A 3 16.76 0.42 13.45
CA PHE A 3 15.65 1.00 12.68
C PHE A 3 14.35 0.19 12.82
N ARG A 4 14.47 -1.15 12.95
CA ARG A 4 13.34 -2.06 13.26
C ARG A 4 12.64 -1.71 14.57
N THR A 5 13.37 -1.29 15.59
CA THR A 5 12.83 -0.94 16.90
C THR A 5 12.02 0.36 16.84
N ALA A 6 12.52 1.37 16.12
CA ALA A 6 11.81 2.64 15.95
C ALA A 6 10.49 2.47 15.17
N VAL A 7 10.51 1.64 14.12
CA VAL A 7 9.33 1.29 13.32
C VAL A 7 8.27 0.54 14.14
N ARG A 8 8.68 -0.44 14.97
CA ARG A 8 7.76 -1.23 15.80
C ARG A 8 7.12 -0.45 16.95
N GLN A 9 7.79 0.60 17.43
CA GLN A 9 7.34 1.38 18.58
C GLN A 9 6.46 2.58 18.16
N SER A 10 6.46 2.97 16.88
CA SER A 10 5.68 4.12 16.42
C SER A 10 4.27 3.71 16.00
N ASN A 11 3.26 4.23 16.71
CA ASN A 11 1.85 4.11 16.31
C ASN A 11 1.51 4.94 15.05
N VAL A 12 2.41 5.82 14.63
CA VAL A 12 2.22 6.73 13.48
C VAL A 12 2.35 5.98 12.15
N LEU A 13 3.25 5.00 12.07
CA LEU A 13 3.51 4.28 10.83
C LEU A 13 2.29 3.51 10.28
N PRO A 14 1.55 2.69 11.05
CA PRO A 14 0.36 2.02 10.53
C PRO A 14 -0.72 3.03 10.11
N VAL A 15 -0.90 4.13 10.84
CA VAL A 15 -1.86 5.19 10.47
C VAL A 15 -1.46 5.86 9.16
N ALA A 16 -0.18 6.18 8.99
CA ALA A 16 0.35 6.76 7.76
C ALA A 16 0.22 5.79 6.57
N THR A 17 0.46 4.49 6.77
CA THR A 17 0.28 3.45 5.75
C THR A 17 -1.19 3.37 5.29
N VAL A 18 -2.14 3.39 6.23
CA VAL A 18 -3.57 3.40 5.90
C VAL A 18 -3.96 4.67 5.16
N GLY A 19 -3.47 5.84 5.61
CA GLY A 19 -3.68 7.12 4.92
C GLY A 19 -3.11 7.11 3.50
N ALA A 20 -1.91 6.57 3.31
CA ALA A 20 -1.30 6.44 1.98
C ALA A 20 -2.10 5.49 1.07
N ALA A 21 -2.58 4.36 1.59
CA ALA A 21 -3.43 3.45 0.84
C ALA A 21 -4.76 4.11 0.42
N ALA A 22 -5.39 4.88 1.31
CA ALA A 22 -6.60 5.63 0.99
C ALA A 22 -6.35 6.71 -0.08
N TRP A 23 -5.25 7.46 0.03
CA TRP A 23 -4.84 8.45 -0.96
C TRP A 23 -4.60 7.83 -2.35
N LEU A 24 -3.92 6.68 -2.39
CA LEU A 24 -3.71 5.92 -3.62
C LEU A 24 -5.04 5.48 -4.23
N GLY A 25 -6.00 5.03 -3.41
CA GLY A 25 -7.36 4.72 -3.87
C GLY A 25 -8.05 5.90 -4.55
N LEU A 26 -7.96 7.10 -3.95
CA LEU A 26 -8.50 8.33 -4.56
C LEU A 26 -7.77 8.69 -5.86
N THR A 27 -6.46 8.45 -5.92
CA THR A 27 -5.65 8.70 -7.13
C THR A 27 -6.10 7.81 -8.29
N VAL A 28 -6.47 6.54 -8.04
CA VAL A 28 -7.03 5.67 -9.08
C VAL A 28 -8.34 6.24 -9.64
N LEU A 29 -9.21 6.76 -8.77
CA LEU A 29 -10.45 7.40 -9.22
C LEU A 29 -10.18 8.61 -10.10
N GLN A 30 -9.15 9.39 -9.79
CA GLN A 30 -8.71 10.52 -10.63
C GLN A 30 -8.17 10.04 -11.98
N VAL A 31 -7.34 8.99 -12.00
CA VAL A 31 -6.81 8.41 -13.25
C VAL A 31 -7.96 7.92 -14.14
N VAL A 32 -8.93 7.20 -13.57
CA VAL A 32 -10.10 6.69 -14.30
C VAL A 32 -11.01 7.84 -14.76
N GLY A 33 -11.13 8.92 -13.98
CA GLY A 33 -11.93 10.09 -14.36
C GLY A 33 -11.28 11.00 -15.39
N THR A 34 -9.96 10.92 -15.57
CA THR A 34 -9.18 11.78 -16.48
C THR A 34 -8.70 11.07 -17.74
N MET A 35 -8.80 9.74 -17.81
CA MET A 35 -8.39 8.98 -18.99
C MET A 35 -9.35 9.21 -20.15
N ASP A 36 -8.80 9.41 -21.34
CA ASP A 36 -9.60 9.52 -22.55
C ASP A 36 -10.21 8.17 -22.95
N PRO A 37 -11.36 8.17 -23.66
CA PRO A 37 -11.98 6.95 -24.14
C PRO A 37 -11.01 6.14 -25.02
N LEU A 38 -11.05 4.81 -24.89
CA LEU A 38 -10.27 3.88 -25.73
C LEU A 38 -10.45 4.09 -27.24
N TRP A 39 -11.58 4.68 -27.64
CA TRP A 39 -11.97 4.95 -29.03
C TRP A 39 -11.93 6.44 -29.38
N GLY A 40 -11.41 7.29 -28.49
CA GLY A 40 -11.20 8.71 -28.71
C GLY A 40 -9.92 8.99 -29.51
N GLY A 41 -9.86 10.18 -30.14
CA GLY A 41 -8.77 10.60 -31.03
C GLY A 41 -7.40 10.74 -30.34
N GLU A 42 -6.45 11.36 -31.06
CA GLU A 42 -5.04 11.44 -30.67
C GLU A 42 -4.82 12.24 -29.37
N SER A 43 -4.78 11.52 -28.25
CA SER A 43 -4.51 12.10 -26.92
C SER A 43 -3.11 11.77 -26.46
N VAL A 44 -2.24 12.78 -26.35
CA VAL A 44 -0.88 12.61 -25.87
C VAL A 44 -0.87 12.65 -24.34
N GLY A 45 -0.49 11.54 -23.70
CA GLY A 45 -0.28 11.47 -22.25
C GLY A 45 -1.50 11.11 -21.39
N GLN A 46 -2.73 11.16 -21.93
CA GLN A 46 -3.97 10.74 -21.24
C GLN A 46 -4.67 9.55 -21.90
N THR A 47 -3.93 8.76 -22.68
CA THR A 47 -4.50 7.57 -23.33
C THR A 47 -5.05 6.57 -22.31
N ALA A 48 -6.09 5.83 -22.69
CA ALA A 48 -6.63 4.74 -21.88
C ALA A 48 -5.57 3.69 -21.52
N VAL A 49 -4.62 3.40 -22.42
CA VAL A 49 -3.53 2.45 -22.16
C VAL A 49 -2.63 2.94 -21.03
N THR A 50 -2.20 4.21 -21.07
CA THR A 50 -1.38 4.80 -19.99
C THR A 50 -2.15 4.90 -18.68
N GLY A 51 -3.45 5.20 -18.72
CA GLY A 51 -4.32 5.20 -17.54
C GLY A 51 -4.44 3.82 -16.89
N LEU A 52 -4.62 2.77 -17.69
CA LEU A 52 -4.68 1.38 -17.21
C LEU A 52 -3.37 0.94 -16.56
N VAL A 53 -2.23 1.27 -17.17
CA VAL A 53 -0.90 0.97 -16.59
C VAL A 53 -0.71 1.70 -15.26
N GLY A 54 -1.06 2.99 -15.21
CA GLY A 54 -1.02 3.77 -13.96
C GLY A 54 -1.90 3.18 -12.86
N ALA A 55 -3.14 2.81 -13.19
CA ALA A 55 -4.05 2.17 -12.26
C ALA A 55 -3.51 0.82 -11.74
N LEU A 56 -2.89 0.02 -12.60
CA LEU A 56 -2.27 -1.25 -12.23
C LEU A 56 -1.09 -1.05 -11.25
N VAL A 57 -0.22 -0.07 -11.51
CA VAL A 57 0.89 0.25 -10.60
C VAL A 57 0.38 0.70 -9.23
N ILE A 58 -0.68 1.51 -9.21
CA ILE A 58 -1.30 1.93 -7.95
C ILE A 58 -1.90 0.73 -7.21
N ALA A 59 -2.61 -0.16 -7.90
CA ALA A 59 -3.18 -1.37 -7.30
C ALA A 59 -2.10 -2.28 -6.68
N LEU A 60 -0.98 -2.47 -7.37
CA LEU A 60 0.18 -3.21 -6.84
C LEU A 60 0.78 -2.53 -5.62
N SER A 61 0.88 -1.20 -5.63
CA SER A 61 1.39 -0.42 -4.50
C SER A 61 0.50 -0.55 -3.27
N ILE A 62 -0.83 -0.47 -3.45
CA ILE A 62 -1.81 -0.72 -2.37
C ILE A 62 -1.64 -2.14 -1.84
N GLY A 63 -1.56 -3.15 -2.71
CA GLY A 63 -1.34 -4.54 -2.30
C GLY A 63 -0.08 -4.71 -1.44
N MET A 64 1.02 -4.06 -1.83
CA MET A 64 2.27 -4.08 -1.06
C MET A 64 2.13 -3.42 0.32
N LEU A 65 1.40 -2.30 0.42
CA LEU A 65 1.11 -1.64 1.71
C LEU A 65 0.25 -2.53 2.62
N LEU A 66 -0.70 -3.27 2.05
CA LEU A 66 -1.54 -4.21 2.82
C LEU A 66 -0.72 -5.40 3.34
N VAL A 67 0.18 -5.97 2.52
CA VAL A 67 1.11 -7.02 2.97
C VAL A 67 1.99 -6.49 4.11
N PHE A 68 2.55 -5.29 3.96
CA PHE A 68 3.35 -4.65 5.00
C PHE A 68 2.56 -4.49 6.32
N LEU A 69 1.29 -4.07 6.24
CA LEU A 69 0.45 -3.93 7.43
C LEU A 69 0.15 -5.28 8.09
N GLY A 70 -0.05 -6.34 7.29
CA GLY A 70 -0.22 -7.71 7.78
C GLY A 70 1.01 -8.22 8.53
N GLU A 71 2.21 -7.92 8.03
CA GLU A 71 3.48 -8.25 8.68
C GLU A 71 3.65 -7.51 10.02
N LEU A 72 3.23 -6.24 10.09
CA LEU A 72 3.28 -5.47 11.34
C LEU A 72 2.36 -6.04 12.43
N GLY A 73 1.23 -6.64 12.04
CA GLY A 73 0.27 -7.25 12.97
C GLY A 73 0.71 -8.58 13.57
N HIS A 74 1.69 -9.26 12.96
CA HIS A 74 2.20 -10.53 13.47
C HIS A 74 3.31 -10.30 14.51
N SER A 75 3.03 -10.62 15.77
CA SER A 75 4.07 -10.80 16.77
C SER A 75 4.75 -12.15 16.57
N SER A 76 6.06 -12.16 16.25
CA SER A 76 6.90 -13.37 16.32
C SER A 76 6.61 -14.15 17.61
N PRO A 77 6.65 -15.49 17.60
CA PRO A 77 6.37 -16.29 18.78
C PRO A 77 7.22 -15.78 19.94
N LYS A 78 6.55 -15.45 21.05
CA LYS A 78 7.25 -15.02 22.27
C LYS A 78 8.26 -16.12 22.62
N PRO A 79 9.49 -15.77 23.04
CA PRO A 79 10.41 -16.76 23.58
C PRO A 79 9.65 -17.55 24.65
N GLN A 80 9.68 -18.88 24.57
CA GLN A 80 9.12 -19.70 25.64
C GLN A 80 9.81 -19.30 26.94
N THR A 81 9.02 -19.03 27.99
CA THR A 81 9.55 -18.75 29.31
C THR A 81 10.23 -20.01 29.80
N TRP A 82 11.51 -19.90 30.18
CA TRP A 82 12.23 -21.00 30.80
C TRP A 82 12.20 -20.83 32.32
N PRO A 83 11.91 -21.90 33.09
CA PRO A 83 11.56 -23.25 32.65
C PRO A 83 10.09 -23.36 32.21
N PRO A 84 9.74 -24.36 31.38
CA PRO A 84 8.35 -24.62 31.02
C PRO A 84 7.53 -24.94 32.28
N GLU A 85 6.41 -24.27 32.47
CA GLU A 85 5.40 -24.70 33.44
C GLU A 85 4.69 -25.93 32.86
N GLU A 86 4.65 -27.02 33.62
CA GLU A 86 4.12 -28.34 33.22
C GLU A 86 2.67 -28.29 32.70
#